data_AF-A0A7U9NIB6-F1
#
_entry.id   AF-A0A7U9NIB6-F1
#
_cell.length_a   1.000
_cell.length_b   1.000
_cell.length_c   1.000
_cell.angle_alpha   90.00
_cell.angle_beta   90.00
_cell.angle_gamma   90.00
#
_symmetry.space_group_name_H-M   'P 1'
#
loop_
_entity.id
_entity.type
_entity.pdbx_description
1 polymer ?
#
loop_
_entity_poly.entity_id
_entity_poly.type
_entity_poly.pdbx_seq_one_letter_code
_entity_poly.pdbx_strand_id
1 'polypeptide(L)'
;MLQIAENQRTLLKDGKPFFYLADTCWSAFTNITDEEWDYYLYKRKAQGFNTIQINILPQWDASATDLDYQPFLEKDPHKLNDAYFAHAKELCVKAKQEGFELALVVLWCNYVPGTWASKLFPDGILPFDCLENYVRKVHEVFTDLEPLYIISGDTDFPEEETVKYYLHVGRILKEQAPQCLFTTHIKGRYSYIPEDLYGLLDLCFYQSGHNAKDLTMPYSLSEEMQKKYPGKPVINSEPCYEEMGYSGNMYGRWSRRDVRRAAYVSVLSGACAGITYGAAGIYSWHKVKKGFASLLGEGFDMPKSWEEALAFPGAWDYGYLKMLLTELGGEKLVPRQELLLNPTTDIRVAGCGEDLLLIYVPCNTKVRLQADLTGWELRTIDLAERFAANVGFTVKEGETVVEMHPFGQDALIVARRAGE
;
A
#
# COMPACT_ATOMS: atom_id res chain seq x y z
N MET A 1 0.85 -0.98 20.48
CA MET A 1 1.14 0.25 19.72
C MET A 1 2.13 0.03 18.57
N LEU A 2 1.85 0.65 17.42
CA LEU A 2 2.70 0.67 16.22
C LEU A 2 3.74 1.82 16.35
N GLN A 3 4.99 1.58 15.96
CA GLN A 3 6.11 2.51 16.14
C GLN A 3 7.10 2.43 14.97
N ILE A 4 7.88 3.50 14.76
CA ILE A 4 9.02 3.48 13.84
C ILE A 4 10.21 2.78 14.51
N ALA A 5 10.84 1.83 13.82
CA ALA A 5 12.03 1.17 14.35
C ALA A 5 13.25 2.12 14.38
N GLU A 6 14.25 1.81 15.20
CA GLU A 6 15.48 2.62 15.33
C GLU A 6 16.22 2.83 13.99
N ASN A 7 16.10 1.88 13.06
CA ASN A 7 16.69 1.99 11.72
C ASN A 7 16.00 3.00 10.80
N GLN A 8 14.88 3.61 11.23
CA GLN A 8 14.10 4.59 10.48
C GLN A 8 13.60 4.10 9.11
N ARG A 9 13.52 2.78 8.91
CA ARG A 9 13.16 2.14 7.64
C ARG A 9 12.01 1.17 7.76
N THR A 10 11.75 0.68 8.97
CA THR A 10 10.83 -0.43 9.25
C THR A 10 9.94 -0.08 10.44
N LEU A 11 8.89 -0.88 10.66
CA LEU A 11 7.94 -0.65 11.76
C LEU A 11 8.08 -1.73 12.84
N LEU A 12 7.69 -1.36 14.05
CA LEU A 12 7.54 -2.26 15.19
C LEU A 12 6.09 -2.22 15.68
N LYS A 13 5.56 -3.38 16.08
CA LYS A 13 4.32 -3.48 16.87
C LYS A 13 4.68 -4.11 18.21
N ASP A 14 4.47 -3.37 19.29
CA ASP A 14 4.75 -3.82 20.65
C ASP A 14 6.20 -4.36 20.81
N GLY A 15 7.16 -3.65 20.21
CA GLY A 15 8.58 -3.99 20.23
C GLY A 15 9.02 -5.09 19.26
N LYS A 16 8.10 -5.70 18.49
CA LYS A 16 8.41 -6.76 17.52
C LYS A 16 8.38 -6.23 16.08
N PRO A 17 9.20 -6.77 15.16
CA PRO A 17 9.13 -6.41 13.75
C PRO A 17 7.71 -6.51 13.19
N PHE A 18 7.28 -5.47 12.48
CA PHE A 18 5.97 -5.40 11.85
C PHE A 18 6.13 -5.01 10.39
N PHE A 19 5.96 -6.01 9.51
CA PHE A 19 5.82 -5.74 8.08
C PHE A 19 4.36 -5.36 7.81
N TYR A 20 4.13 -4.12 7.37
CA TYR A 20 2.81 -3.62 7.03
C TYR A 20 2.34 -4.29 5.74
N LEU A 21 1.38 -5.21 5.87
CA LEU A 21 0.73 -5.86 4.75
C LEU A 21 -0.75 -5.49 4.79
N ALA A 22 -1.08 -4.45 4.03
CA ALA A 22 -2.42 -3.91 4.01
C ALA A 22 -3.24 -4.39 2.82
N ASP A 23 -4.56 -4.40 2.99
CA ASP A 23 -5.51 -4.45 1.88
C ASP A 23 -6.21 -3.09 1.74
N THR A 24 -6.52 -2.72 0.50
CA THR A 24 -7.25 -1.49 0.18
C THR A 24 -8.76 -1.72 0.26
N CYS A 25 -9.41 -1.15 1.27
CA CYS A 25 -10.87 -1.22 1.47
C CYS A 25 -11.45 0.19 1.68
N TRP A 26 -11.29 1.07 0.70
CA TRP A 26 -11.63 2.49 0.80
C TRP A 26 -13.08 2.73 1.25
N SER A 27 -14.05 1.98 0.73
CA SER A 27 -15.49 2.19 0.98
C SER A 27 -16.07 1.43 2.18
N ALA A 28 -15.24 0.99 3.15
CA ALA A 28 -15.69 0.09 4.20
C ALA A 28 -16.90 0.61 5.01
N PHE A 29 -16.89 1.90 5.36
CA PHE A 29 -17.92 2.51 6.22
C PHE A 29 -19.24 2.85 5.51
N THR A 30 -19.32 2.67 4.19
CA THR A 30 -20.50 3.06 3.41
C THR A 30 -21.15 1.89 2.67
N ASN A 31 -20.37 0.87 2.30
CA ASN A 31 -20.82 -0.12 1.33
C ASN A 31 -20.93 -1.55 1.86
N ILE A 32 -20.43 -1.82 3.06
CA ILE A 32 -20.27 -3.17 3.60
C ILE A 32 -21.31 -3.43 4.68
N THR A 33 -21.98 -4.59 4.62
CA THR A 33 -22.84 -5.05 5.74
C THR A 33 -22.00 -5.71 6.84
N ASP A 34 -22.57 -5.87 8.03
CA ASP A 34 -21.84 -6.54 9.13
C ASP A 34 -21.36 -7.96 8.77
N GLU A 35 -22.22 -8.77 8.15
CA GLU A 35 -21.88 -10.15 7.75
C GLU A 35 -20.77 -10.18 6.68
N GLU A 36 -20.83 -9.24 5.74
CA GLU A 36 -19.83 -9.06 4.69
C GLU A 36 -18.48 -8.66 5.28
N TRP A 37 -18.48 -7.77 6.27
CA TRP A 37 -17.29 -7.35 6.98
C TRP A 37 -16.65 -8.49 7.76
N ASP A 38 -17.44 -9.27 8.49
CA ASP A 38 -16.95 -10.41 9.25
C ASP A 38 -16.28 -11.45 8.32
N TYR A 39 -16.90 -11.73 7.17
CA TYR A 39 -16.32 -12.65 6.17
C TYR A 39 -15.04 -12.09 5.53
N TYR A 40 -15.03 -10.80 5.22
CA TYR A 40 -13.85 -10.11 4.71
C TYR A 40 -12.67 -10.20 5.69
N LEU A 41 -12.89 -9.85 6.96
CA LEU A 41 -11.86 -9.89 8.00
C LEU A 41 -11.31 -11.30 8.19
N TYR A 42 -12.19 -12.30 8.31
CA TYR A 42 -11.81 -13.71 8.38
C TYR A 42 -10.90 -14.10 7.21
N LYS A 43 -11.31 -13.76 5.99
CA LYS A 43 -10.58 -14.16 4.79
C LYS A 43 -9.23 -13.47 4.66
N ARG A 44 -9.16 -12.16 4.90
CA ARG A 44 -7.91 -11.39 4.83
C ARG A 44 -6.91 -11.80 5.90
N LYS A 45 -7.39 -12.14 7.10
CA LYS A 45 -6.56 -12.67 8.17
C LYS A 45 -5.95 -14.01 7.77
N ALA A 46 -6.74 -14.91 7.19
CA ALA A 46 -6.25 -16.18 6.65
C ALA A 46 -5.24 -16.01 5.51
N GLN A 47 -5.33 -14.91 4.75
CA GLN A 47 -4.38 -14.54 3.69
C GLN A 47 -3.13 -13.80 4.23
N GLY A 48 -3.02 -13.58 5.54
CA GLY A 48 -1.83 -13.01 6.20
C GLY A 48 -1.80 -11.48 6.30
N PHE A 49 -2.85 -10.79 5.82
CA PHE A 49 -3.00 -9.34 5.99
C PHE A 49 -3.09 -8.97 7.46
N ASN A 50 -2.51 -7.83 7.82
CA ASN A 50 -2.50 -7.31 9.19
C ASN A 50 -2.89 -5.85 9.29
N THR A 51 -3.15 -5.17 8.18
CA THR A 51 -3.64 -3.79 8.18
C THR A 51 -4.75 -3.63 7.15
N ILE A 52 -5.67 -2.69 7.38
CA ILE A 52 -6.71 -2.34 6.41
C ILE A 52 -6.67 -0.83 6.21
N GLN A 53 -6.60 -0.40 4.95
CA GLN A 53 -6.72 1.02 4.59
C GLN A 53 -8.16 1.37 4.30
N ILE A 54 -8.69 2.38 4.98
CA ILE A 54 -10.11 2.76 4.95
C ILE A 54 -10.25 4.28 4.90
N ASN A 55 -11.21 4.79 4.14
CA ASN A 55 -11.55 6.19 4.19
C ASN A 55 -12.57 6.46 5.29
N ILE A 56 -12.28 7.47 6.13
CA ILE A 56 -13.21 7.89 7.18
C ILE A 56 -14.45 8.54 6.58
N LEU A 57 -14.27 9.33 5.51
CA LEU A 57 -15.38 9.88 4.73
C LEU A 57 -15.64 9.03 3.49
N PRO A 58 -16.87 9.05 2.93
CA PRO A 58 -17.24 8.27 1.75
C PRO A 58 -16.23 8.39 0.60
N GLN A 59 -15.83 7.25 0.03
CA GLN A 59 -15.01 7.23 -1.17
C GLN A 59 -15.82 7.73 -2.36
N TRP A 60 -15.28 8.71 -3.07
CA TRP A 60 -15.96 9.43 -4.14
C TRP A 60 -16.31 8.58 -5.37
N ASP A 61 -15.53 7.53 -5.65
CA ASP A 61 -15.75 6.56 -6.73
C ASP A 61 -16.18 5.17 -6.20
N ALA A 62 -16.79 5.12 -5.01
CA ALA A 62 -17.40 3.89 -4.48
C ALA A 62 -18.46 3.31 -5.43
N SER A 63 -18.70 1.99 -5.35
CA SER A 63 -19.83 1.39 -6.05
C SER A 63 -21.16 1.88 -5.47
N ALA A 64 -22.22 1.87 -6.27
CA ALA A 64 -23.55 2.16 -5.75
C ALA A 64 -23.96 1.12 -4.70
N THR A 65 -24.62 1.56 -3.63
CA THR A 65 -25.04 0.73 -2.50
C THR A 65 -26.50 1.02 -2.13
N ASP A 66 -27.17 0.04 -1.52
CA ASP A 66 -28.50 0.23 -0.92
C ASP A 66 -28.42 0.65 0.56
N LEU A 67 -27.21 0.68 1.12
CA LEU A 67 -26.95 1.18 2.46
C LEU A 67 -26.95 2.71 2.43
N ASP A 68 -27.43 3.34 3.52
CA ASP A 68 -27.56 4.80 3.61
C ASP A 68 -26.80 5.35 4.82
N TYR A 69 -25.47 5.19 4.78
CA TYR A 69 -24.57 5.74 5.78
C TYR A 69 -24.06 7.11 5.33
N GLN A 70 -24.55 8.17 5.96
CA GLN A 70 -24.19 9.55 5.64
C GLN A 70 -23.39 10.20 6.77
N PRO A 71 -22.18 10.74 6.51
CA PRO A 71 -21.36 11.39 7.55
C PRO A 71 -21.91 12.74 8.03
N PHE A 72 -22.81 13.36 7.26
CA PHE A 72 -23.36 14.68 7.51
C PHE A 72 -24.89 14.65 7.54
N LEU A 73 -25.50 15.23 8.57
CA LEU A 73 -26.95 15.40 8.66
C LEU A 73 -27.41 16.44 7.65
N GLU A 74 -28.50 16.14 6.94
CA GLU A 74 -29.09 17.04 5.93
C GLU A 74 -28.09 17.49 4.83
N LYS A 75 -26.99 16.74 4.65
CA LYS A 75 -25.86 17.10 3.78
C LYS A 75 -25.16 18.42 4.16
N ASP A 76 -25.31 18.87 5.41
CA ASP A 76 -24.61 20.04 5.94
C ASP A 76 -23.25 19.63 6.55
N PRO A 77 -22.11 20.03 5.97
CA PRO A 77 -20.78 19.65 6.44
C PRO A 77 -20.45 20.16 7.86
N HIS A 78 -21.25 21.08 8.43
CA HIS A 78 -21.12 21.51 9.82
C HIS A 78 -21.81 20.57 10.81
N LYS A 79 -22.73 19.73 10.34
CA LYS A 79 -23.54 18.84 11.17
C LYS A 79 -23.12 17.39 10.98
N LEU A 80 -22.12 16.95 11.74
CA LEU A 80 -21.67 15.56 11.75
C LEU A 80 -22.77 14.63 12.24
N ASN A 81 -22.89 13.46 11.62
CA ASN A 81 -23.87 12.44 11.99
C ASN A 81 -23.25 11.41 12.93
N ASP A 82 -23.53 11.49 14.23
CA ASP A 82 -22.97 10.55 15.22
C ASP A 82 -23.30 9.08 14.92
N ALA A 83 -24.43 8.77 14.28
CA ALA A 83 -24.78 7.40 13.92
C ALA A 83 -23.83 6.81 12.86
N TYR A 84 -23.34 7.64 11.92
CA TYR A 84 -22.34 7.24 10.95
C TYR A 84 -21.01 6.91 11.62
N PHE A 85 -20.53 7.79 12.50
CA PHE A 85 -19.28 7.60 13.20
C PHE A 85 -19.32 6.43 14.19
N ALA A 86 -20.48 6.19 14.83
CA ALA A 86 -20.70 5.00 15.66
C ALA A 86 -20.62 3.71 14.82
N HIS A 87 -21.27 3.67 13.66
CA HIS A 87 -21.16 2.53 12.74
C HIS A 87 -19.72 2.29 12.27
N ALA A 88 -19.03 3.35 11.83
CA ALA A 88 -17.63 3.27 11.41
C ALA A 88 -16.72 2.74 12.55
N LYS A 89 -16.96 3.20 13.78
CA LYS A 89 -16.27 2.73 14.98
C LYS A 89 -16.50 1.25 15.23
N GLU A 90 -17.72 0.76 15.11
CA GLU A 90 -18.05 -0.66 15.30
C GLU A 90 -17.28 -1.55 14.31
N LEU A 91 -17.21 -1.16 13.03
CA LEU A 91 -16.43 -1.88 12.02
C LEU A 91 -14.93 -1.89 12.36
N CYS A 92 -14.39 -0.75 12.80
CA CYS A 92 -13.01 -0.65 13.27
C CYS A 92 -12.74 -1.54 14.50
N VAL A 93 -13.64 -1.56 15.48
CA VAL A 93 -13.50 -2.39 16.69
C VAL A 93 -13.46 -3.87 16.31
N LYS A 94 -14.35 -4.31 15.42
CA LYS A 94 -14.33 -5.70 14.90
C LYS A 94 -13.00 -6.04 14.23
N ALA A 95 -12.47 -5.15 13.39
CA ALA A 95 -11.17 -5.34 12.76
C ALA A 95 -10.02 -5.43 13.77
N LYS A 96 -10.00 -4.56 14.79
CA LYS A 96 -8.99 -4.63 15.88
C LYS A 96 -9.10 -5.95 16.67
N GLN A 97 -10.32 -6.43 16.95
CA GLN A 97 -10.55 -7.71 17.63
C GLN A 97 -10.02 -8.89 16.82
N GLU A 98 -10.11 -8.83 15.49
CA GLU A 98 -9.51 -9.80 14.60
C GLU A 98 -7.99 -9.65 14.44
N GLY A 99 -7.38 -8.62 15.04
CA GLY A 99 -5.93 -8.42 15.06
C GLY A 99 -5.39 -7.57 13.91
N PHE A 100 -6.25 -6.83 13.21
CA PHE A 100 -5.82 -5.85 12.22
C PHE A 100 -5.40 -4.54 12.88
N GLU A 101 -4.41 -3.88 12.28
CA GLU A 101 -4.20 -2.46 12.43
C GLU A 101 -5.08 -1.69 11.45
N LEU A 102 -5.34 -0.43 11.78
CA LEU A 102 -6.18 0.46 10.98
C LEU A 102 -5.31 1.55 10.38
N ALA A 103 -5.42 1.76 9.07
CA ALA A 103 -4.84 2.90 8.38
C ALA A 103 -5.99 3.76 7.87
N LEU A 104 -6.28 4.86 8.56
CA LEU A 104 -7.49 5.64 8.36
C LEU A 104 -7.19 6.93 7.60
N VAL A 105 -7.79 7.10 6.43
CA VAL A 105 -7.68 8.32 5.64
C VAL A 105 -8.62 9.37 6.19
N VAL A 106 -8.03 10.49 6.63
CA VAL A 106 -8.73 11.59 7.29
C VAL A 106 -9.43 12.46 6.28
N LEU A 107 -8.76 12.86 5.19
CA LEU A 107 -9.34 13.76 4.19
C LEU A 107 -8.89 13.38 2.78
N TRP A 108 -9.80 12.80 2.00
CA TRP A 108 -9.52 12.47 0.59
C TRP A 108 -9.51 13.74 -0.28
N CYS A 109 -8.82 13.71 -1.42
CA CYS A 109 -8.57 14.88 -2.25
C CYS A 109 -9.82 15.60 -2.78
N ASN A 110 -10.96 14.91 -2.92
CA ASN A 110 -12.23 15.52 -3.34
C ASN A 110 -12.82 16.48 -2.30
N TYR A 111 -12.45 16.34 -1.02
CA TYR A 111 -12.92 17.21 0.06
C TYR A 111 -12.08 18.49 0.23
N VAL A 112 -11.03 18.66 -0.57
CA VAL A 112 -10.02 19.73 -0.42
C VAL A 112 -9.97 20.58 -1.67
N PRO A 113 -9.98 21.93 -1.58
CA PRO A 113 -9.91 22.78 -2.76
C PRO A 113 -8.56 22.69 -3.47
N GLY A 114 -8.59 22.98 -4.78
CA GLY A 114 -7.40 23.08 -5.63
C GLY A 114 -6.80 21.75 -6.08
N THR A 115 -7.17 20.61 -5.50
CA THR A 115 -6.64 19.30 -5.89
C THR A 115 -7.06 18.93 -7.32
N TRP A 116 -6.35 17.97 -7.94
CA TRP A 116 -6.75 17.46 -9.25
C TRP A 116 -8.20 16.92 -9.25
N ALA A 117 -8.64 16.26 -8.17
CA ALA A 117 -9.97 15.67 -8.07
C ALA A 117 -11.04 16.73 -7.87
N SER A 118 -10.83 17.69 -6.95
CA SER A 118 -11.79 18.76 -6.68
C SER A 118 -11.96 19.72 -7.86
N LYS A 119 -10.95 19.82 -8.74
CA LYS A 119 -11.05 20.56 -10.00
C LYS A 119 -11.95 19.87 -11.02
N LEU A 120 -12.06 18.54 -10.98
CA LEU A 120 -12.97 17.77 -11.81
C LEU A 120 -14.37 17.67 -11.17
N PHE A 121 -14.42 17.57 -9.84
CA PHE A 121 -15.62 17.38 -9.04
C PHE A 121 -15.62 18.39 -7.88
N PRO A 122 -16.08 19.63 -8.10
CA PRO A 122 -16.05 20.67 -7.08
C PRO A 122 -17.10 20.47 -5.97
N ASP A 123 -18.08 19.61 -6.21
CA ASP A 123 -19.11 19.29 -5.22
C ASP A 123 -18.51 18.47 -4.07
N GLY A 124 -18.85 18.86 -2.84
CA GLY A 124 -18.44 18.14 -1.63
C GLY A 124 -17.13 18.62 -0.99
N ILE A 125 -16.47 19.66 -1.52
CA ILE A 125 -15.36 20.34 -0.82
C ILE A 125 -15.86 20.80 0.55
N LEU A 126 -15.13 20.45 1.61
CA LEU A 126 -15.48 20.87 2.97
C LEU A 126 -15.09 22.34 3.18
N PRO A 127 -15.98 23.17 3.76
CA PRO A 127 -15.59 24.50 4.22
C PRO A 127 -14.46 24.43 5.25
N PHE A 128 -13.49 25.36 5.17
CA PHE A 128 -12.33 25.34 6.05
C PHE A 128 -12.70 25.40 7.54
N ASP A 129 -13.76 26.12 7.89
CA ASP A 129 -14.23 26.33 9.26
C ASP A 129 -14.92 25.10 9.88
N CYS A 130 -15.36 24.11 9.09
CA CYS A 130 -15.90 22.86 9.64
C CYS A 130 -14.82 21.82 9.96
N LEU A 131 -13.59 21.98 9.44
CA LEU A 131 -12.52 20.99 9.56
C LEU A 131 -12.14 20.70 11.01
N GLU A 132 -12.08 21.71 11.88
CA GLU A 132 -11.74 21.48 13.28
C GLU A 132 -12.77 20.59 13.98
N ASN A 133 -14.06 20.84 13.76
CA ASN A 133 -15.13 20.01 14.32
C ASN A 133 -15.04 18.57 13.81
N TYR A 134 -14.80 18.39 12.51
CA TYR A 134 -14.60 17.08 11.90
C TYR A 134 -13.40 16.34 12.50
N VAL A 135 -12.23 16.98 12.59
CA VAL A 135 -11.01 16.33 13.12
C VAL A 135 -11.16 15.97 14.59
N ARG A 136 -11.84 16.82 15.39
CA ARG A 136 -12.14 16.49 16.79
C ARG A 136 -13.03 15.26 16.90
N LYS A 137 -14.02 15.09 16.01
CA LYS A 137 -14.83 13.87 15.92
C LYS A 137 -13.99 12.65 15.51
N VAL A 138 -13.07 12.80 14.56
CA VAL A 138 -12.12 11.73 14.17
C VAL A 138 -11.27 11.29 15.37
N HIS A 139 -10.75 12.24 16.14
CA HIS A 139 -10.00 11.95 17.34
C HIS A 139 -10.84 11.20 18.39
N GLU A 140 -12.00 11.78 18.75
CA GLU A 140 -12.94 11.22 19.73
C GLU A 140 -13.30 9.76 19.42
N VAL A 141 -13.55 9.47 18.15
CA VAL A 141 -14.09 8.18 17.72
C VAL A 141 -12.99 7.14 17.54
N PHE A 142 -11.84 7.49 16.94
CA PHE A 142 -10.90 6.48 16.43
C PHE A 142 -9.56 6.40 17.18
N THR A 143 -9.14 7.44 17.91
CA THR A 143 -7.76 7.52 18.44
C THR A 143 -7.43 6.45 19.48
N ASP A 144 -8.41 6.03 20.29
CA ASP A 144 -8.28 4.94 21.28
C ASP A 144 -7.99 3.57 20.62
N LEU A 145 -8.22 3.42 19.31
CA LEU A 145 -7.86 2.21 18.55
C LEU A 145 -6.43 2.21 18.03
N GLU A 146 -5.67 3.28 18.32
CA GLU A 146 -4.28 3.50 17.88
C GLU A 146 -4.09 3.35 16.35
N PRO A 147 -4.90 4.00 15.49
CA PRO A 147 -4.74 3.89 14.04
C PRO A 147 -3.45 4.57 13.56
N LEU A 148 -2.99 4.17 12.39
CA LEU A 148 -2.12 4.99 11.56
C LEU A 148 -3.01 5.98 10.80
N TYR A 149 -2.84 7.27 11.04
CA TYR A 149 -3.59 8.30 10.35
C TYR A 149 -2.92 8.68 9.02
N ILE A 150 -3.70 8.59 7.95
CA ILE A 150 -3.32 9.05 6.63
C ILE A 150 -4.00 10.41 6.43
N ILE A 151 -3.26 11.51 6.55
CA ILE A 151 -3.83 12.87 6.58
C ILE A 151 -4.53 13.22 5.27
N SER A 152 -4.04 12.71 4.15
CA SER A 152 -4.57 12.94 2.80
C SER A 152 -4.98 11.65 2.10
N GLY A 153 -5.69 11.76 0.97
CA GLY A 153 -6.05 10.65 0.08
C GLY A 153 -5.87 11.04 -1.38
N ASP A 154 -5.12 10.25 -2.15
CA ASP A 154 -4.84 10.43 -3.59
C ASP A 154 -4.62 11.91 -4.02
N THR A 155 -3.84 12.67 -3.26
CA THR A 155 -3.74 14.14 -3.45
C THR A 155 -2.48 14.59 -4.18
N ASP A 156 -2.56 15.76 -4.81
CA ASP A 156 -1.43 16.64 -5.08
C ASP A 156 -1.45 17.89 -4.19
N PHE A 157 -0.43 18.76 -4.34
CA PHE A 157 -0.28 20.02 -3.61
C PHE A 157 -0.05 21.20 -4.58
N PRO A 158 -1.03 21.55 -5.42
CA PRO A 158 -0.83 22.54 -6.47
C PRO A 158 -0.89 24.00 -5.97
N GLU A 159 -1.53 24.24 -4.82
CA GLU A 159 -1.85 25.58 -4.32
C GLU A 159 -1.58 25.68 -2.80
N GLU A 160 -1.28 26.88 -2.31
CA GLU A 160 -1.07 27.14 -0.87
C GLU A 160 -2.32 26.80 -0.05
N GLU A 161 -3.51 27.02 -0.60
CA GLU A 161 -4.77 26.68 0.06
C GLU A 161 -4.90 25.16 0.24
N THR A 162 -4.59 24.35 -0.77
CA THR A 162 -4.59 22.88 -0.65
C THR A 162 -3.67 22.43 0.49
N VAL A 163 -2.45 22.99 0.56
CA VAL A 163 -1.48 22.66 1.62
C VAL A 163 -2.01 23.10 2.99
N LYS A 164 -2.63 24.28 3.08
CA LYS A 164 -3.22 24.81 4.31
C LYS A 164 -4.29 23.87 4.89
N TYR A 165 -5.14 23.27 4.08
CA TYR A 165 -6.16 22.31 4.54
C TYR A 165 -5.52 21.09 5.21
N TYR A 166 -4.59 20.42 4.53
CA TYR A 166 -3.94 19.22 5.08
C TYR A 166 -3.08 19.53 6.30
N LEU A 167 -2.37 20.66 6.31
CA LEU A 167 -1.61 21.10 7.48
C LEU A 167 -2.52 21.39 8.68
N HIS A 168 -3.66 22.04 8.45
CA HIS A 168 -4.59 22.35 9.53
C HIS A 168 -5.14 21.08 10.17
N VAL A 169 -5.62 20.14 9.35
CA VAL A 169 -6.10 18.83 9.80
C VAL A 169 -5.00 18.03 10.50
N GLY A 170 -3.82 17.94 9.89
CA GLY A 170 -2.68 17.20 10.44
C GLY A 170 -2.21 17.74 11.79
N ARG A 171 -2.14 19.07 11.96
CA ARG A 171 -1.70 19.70 13.21
C ARG A 171 -2.67 19.44 14.36
N ILE A 172 -3.97 19.64 14.14
CA ILE A 172 -5.00 19.39 15.17
C ILE A 172 -4.94 17.92 15.61
N LEU A 173 -4.91 16.99 14.65
CA LEU A 173 -4.93 15.57 14.98
C LEU A 173 -3.63 15.11 15.65
N LYS A 174 -2.46 15.61 15.22
CA LYS A 174 -1.17 15.29 15.85
C LYS A 174 -1.08 15.82 17.29
N GLU A 175 -1.67 16.98 17.58
CA GLU A 175 -1.76 17.53 18.94
C GLU A 175 -2.66 16.65 19.84
N GLN A 176 -3.78 16.17 19.32
CA GLN A 176 -4.74 15.36 20.08
C GLN A 176 -4.34 13.88 20.20
N ALA A 177 -3.63 13.34 19.21
CA ALA A 177 -3.26 11.93 19.12
C ALA A 177 -1.75 11.73 18.88
N PRO A 178 -0.85 12.31 19.71
CA PRO A 178 0.60 12.27 19.49
C PRO A 178 1.21 10.87 19.53
N GLN A 179 0.49 9.89 20.10
CA GLN A 179 0.88 8.49 20.18
C GLN A 179 0.62 7.70 18.87
N CYS A 180 -0.20 8.22 17.96
CA CYS A 180 -0.48 7.58 16.69
C CYS A 180 0.60 7.92 15.65
N LEU A 181 0.73 7.07 14.63
CA LEU A 181 1.60 7.35 13.47
C LEU A 181 0.84 8.12 12.39
N PHE A 182 1.55 8.97 11.67
CA PHE A 182 0.99 9.89 10.68
C PHE A 182 1.72 9.76 9.33
N THR A 183 0.97 9.76 8.24
CA THR A 183 1.48 9.78 6.87
C THR A 183 0.57 10.60 5.96
N THR A 184 0.92 10.70 4.68
CA THR A 184 0.10 11.28 3.62
C THR A 184 0.00 10.31 2.46
N HIS A 185 -1.19 10.18 1.88
CA HIS A 185 -1.38 9.47 0.61
C HIS A 185 -1.40 10.46 -0.55
N ILE A 186 -0.40 10.39 -1.42
CA ILE A 186 -0.24 11.25 -2.59
C ILE A 186 -0.71 10.54 -3.86
N LYS A 187 -0.99 11.32 -4.91
CA LYS A 187 -1.48 10.78 -6.18
C LYS A 187 -0.45 9.93 -6.92
N GLY A 188 -0.93 9.10 -7.85
CA GLY A 188 -0.07 8.28 -8.69
C GLY A 188 0.94 9.11 -9.48
N ARG A 189 2.18 8.58 -9.62
CA ARG A 189 3.29 9.21 -10.37
C ARG A 189 3.74 10.55 -9.74
N TYR A 190 3.50 10.72 -8.45
CA TYR A 190 3.84 11.92 -7.69
C TYR A 190 4.74 11.56 -6.51
N SER A 191 5.65 12.45 -6.16
CA SER A 191 6.65 12.22 -5.10
C SER A 191 6.99 13.50 -4.33
N TYR A 192 6.10 14.49 -4.38
CA TYR A 192 6.25 15.75 -3.65
C TYR A 192 5.29 15.81 -2.47
N ILE A 193 5.85 16.17 -1.32
CA ILE A 193 5.20 16.46 -0.04
C ILE A 193 5.81 17.79 0.45
N PRO A 194 4.99 18.80 0.78
CA PRO A 194 5.44 20.07 1.34
C PRO A 194 6.25 19.86 2.64
N GLU A 195 7.28 20.69 2.85
CA GLU A 195 8.20 20.55 4.00
C GLU A 195 7.48 20.60 5.35
N ASP A 196 6.58 21.56 5.53
CA ASP A 196 5.77 21.68 6.77
C ASP A 196 4.93 20.43 7.03
N LEU A 197 4.39 19.81 5.97
CA LEU A 197 3.55 18.64 6.11
C LEU A 197 4.42 17.42 6.39
N TYR A 198 5.54 17.30 5.67
CA TYR A 198 6.56 16.29 5.94
C TYR A 198 7.01 16.34 7.40
N GLY A 199 7.20 17.51 8.00
CA GLY A 199 7.56 17.67 9.41
C GLY A 199 6.59 17.01 10.40
N LEU A 200 5.34 16.76 10.02
CA LEU A 200 4.33 16.11 10.86
C LEU A 200 4.29 14.57 10.73
N LEU A 201 4.86 14.02 9.65
CA LEU A 201 4.71 12.61 9.30
C LEU A 201 5.77 11.73 9.99
N ASP A 202 5.42 10.49 10.29
CA ASP A 202 6.32 9.49 10.85
C ASP A 202 6.83 8.51 9.76
N LEU A 203 6.09 8.41 8.65
CA LEU A 203 6.43 7.59 7.48
C LEU A 203 5.91 8.22 6.18
N CYS A 204 6.32 7.67 5.04
CA CYS A 204 5.94 8.14 3.72
C CYS A 204 5.22 7.04 2.93
N PHE A 205 4.03 7.36 2.44
CA PHE A 205 3.35 6.55 1.44
C PHE A 205 3.62 7.07 0.03
N TYR A 206 3.62 6.18 -0.94
CA TYR A 206 3.56 6.52 -2.35
C TYR A 206 2.60 5.59 -3.10
N GLN A 207 2.07 6.10 -4.20
CA GLN A 207 1.16 5.39 -5.08
C GLN A 207 1.86 5.14 -6.42
N SER A 208 2.01 3.86 -6.79
CA SER A 208 2.62 3.47 -8.07
C SER A 208 1.61 3.05 -9.14
N GLY A 209 0.37 2.75 -8.75
CA GLY A 209 -0.72 2.42 -9.67
C GLY A 209 -1.30 3.64 -10.41
N HIS A 210 -2.22 3.47 -11.37
CA HIS A 210 -2.62 2.23 -12.05
C HIS A 210 -2.24 2.24 -13.55
N ASN A 211 -1.26 3.08 -13.91
CA ASN A 211 -0.89 3.34 -15.30
C ASN A 211 0.10 2.30 -15.85
N ALA A 212 -0.36 1.47 -16.80
CA ALA A 212 0.46 0.43 -17.41
C ALA A 212 1.48 0.92 -18.46
N LYS A 213 1.55 2.23 -18.76
CA LYS A 213 2.56 2.80 -19.65
C LYS A 213 3.95 2.91 -19.02
N ASP A 214 4.02 2.90 -17.68
CA ASP A 214 5.29 2.98 -16.96
C ASP A 214 5.33 1.95 -15.82
N LEU A 215 5.88 0.78 -16.14
CA LEU A 215 6.04 -0.32 -15.19
C LEU A 215 7.20 -0.11 -14.19
N THR A 216 7.93 1.01 -14.28
CA THR A 216 9.03 1.34 -13.37
C THR A 216 8.55 1.95 -12.06
N MET A 217 7.37 2.59 -12.08
CA MET A 217 6.79 3.34 -10.95
C MET A 217 6.87 2.62 -9.59
N PRO A 218 6.62 1.30 -9.48
CA PRO A 218 6.68 0.63 -8.18
C PRO A 218 8.06 0.65 -7.53
N TYR A 219 9.16 0.69 -8.29
CA TYR A 219 10.52 0.80 -7.72
C TYR A 219 11.10 2.21 -7.82
N SER A 220 10.85 2.95 -8.90
CA SER A 220 11.44 4.27 -9.12
C SER A 220 10.91 5.31 -8.12
N LEU A 221 9.63 5.26 -7.77
CA LEU A 221 9.07 6.11 -6.72
C LEU A 221 9.62 5.75 -5.34
N SER A 222 9.84 4.47 -5.03
CA SER A 222 10.50 4.08 -3.78
C SER A 222 11.89 4.70 -3.66
N GLU A 223 12.69 4.61 -4.73
CA GLU A 223 14.05 5.18 -4.79
C GLU A 223 14.01 6.71 -4.67
N GLU A 224 13.09 7.37 -5.38
CA GLU A 224 12.93 8.83 -5.33
C GLU A 224 12.47 9.31 -3.95
N MET A 225 11.49 8.64 -3.34
CA MET A 225 10.96 8.99 -2.03
C MET A 225 12.04 8.85 -0.94
N GLN A 226 12.82 7.77 -0.94
CA GLN A 226 13.95 7.61 -0.02
C GLN A 226 15.00 8.72 -0.17
N LYS A 227 15.22 9.20 -1.40
CA LYS A 227 16.17 10.29 -1.67
C LYS A 227 15.64 11.65 -1.20
N LYS A 228 14.36 11.95 -1.43
CA LYS A 228 13.74 13.23 -1.06
C LYS A 228 13.43 13.33 0.44
N TYR A 229 13.05 12.21 1.04
CA TYR A 229 12.54 12.12 2.40
C TYR A 229 13.36 11.12 3.22
N PRO A 230 14.67 11.40 3.43
CA PRO A 230 15.53 10.50 4.17
C PRO A 230 15.10 10.42 5.65
N GLY A 231 15.30 9.26 6.25
CA GLY A 231 15.06 9.05 7.68
C GLY A 231 13.61 8.74 8.05
N LYS A 232 12.76 8.37 7.09
CA LYS A 232 11.43 7.83 7.36
C LYS A 232 11.17 6.55 6.56
N PRO A 233 10.42 5.58 7.12
CA PRO A 233 10.01 4.40 6.38
C PRO A 233 9.17 4.76 5.16
N VAL A 234 9.33 3.98 4.09
CA VAL A 234 8.57 4.13 2.84
C VAL A 234 7.71 2.89 2.63
N ILE A 235 6.46 3.09 2.22
CA ILE A 235 5.49 2.04 1.91
C ILE A 235 4.82 2.37 0.58
N ASN A 236 4.73 1.38 -0.32
CA ASN A 236 3.87 1.50 -1.49
C ASN A 236 2.44 1.20 -1.05
N SER A 237 1.64 2.25 -0.90
CA SER A 237 0.29 2.17 -0.33
C SER A 237 -0.79 1.87 -1.36
N GLU A 238 -0.48 2.05 -2.64
CA GLU A 238 -1.42 1.83 -3.74
C GLU A 238 -0.64 1.45 -5.01
N PRO A 239 -0.17 0.19 -5.12
CA PRO A 239 0.26 -0.38 -6.39
C PRO A 239 -0.94 -0.69 -7.29
N CYS A 240 -0.68 -1.28 -8.46
CA CYS A 240 -1.77 -1.73 -9.30
C CYS A 240 -2.69 -2.73 -8.58
N TYR A 241 -3.99 -2.65 -8.84
CA TYR A 241 -4.98 -3.55 -8.23
C TYR A 241 -5.30 -4.70 -9.15
N GLU A 242 -5.42 -5.90 -8.59
CA GLU A 242 -5.68 -7.11 -9.38
C GLU A 242 -7.03 -7.01 -10.08
N GLU A 243 -7.04 -7.36 -11.37
CA GLU A 243 -8.13 -7.22 -12.32
C GLU A 243 -8.63 -5.79 -12.55
N MET A 244 -7.96 -4.75 -12.04
CA MET A 244 -8.30 -3.37 -12.38
C MET A 244 -7.90 -3.05 -13.82
N GLY A 245 -8.76 -2.32 -14.53
CA GLY A 245 -8.45 -1.80 -15.86
C GLY A 245 -7.25 -0.86 -15.84
N TYR A 246 -6.49 -0.80 -16.93
CA TYR A 246 -5.39 0.15 -17.02
C TYR A 246 -5.90 1.59 -17.09
N SER A 247 -5.25 2.50 -16.35
CA SER A 247 -5.64 3.93 -16.31
C SER A 247 -5.76 4.55 -17.70
N GLY A 248 -6.73 5.45 -17.84
CA GLY A 248 -7.03 6.21 -19.04
C GLY A 248 -7.85 5.42 -20.06
N ASN A 249 -8.74 4.52 -19.61
CA ASN A 249 -9.54 3.64 -20.46
C ASN A 249 -8.69 2.80 -21.44
N MET A 250 -7.47 2.43 -21.03
CA MET A 250 -6.59 1.64 -21.88
C MET A 250 -7.01 0.17 -21.82
N TYR A 251 -7.09 -0.48 -22.99
CA TYR A 251 -7.49 -1.87 -23.07
C TYR A 251 -6.50 -2.79 -22.33
N GLY A 252 -7.00 -3.49 -21.32
CA GLY A 252 -6.25 -4.47 -20.53
C GLY A 252 -6.52 -4.32 -19.04
N ARG A 253 -6.13 -5.35 -18.28
CA ARG A 253 -6.29 -5.43 -16.83
C ARG A 253 -5.01 -5.93 -16.18
N TRP A 254 -4.76 -5.46 -14.98
CA TRP A 254 -3.64 -5.92 -14.16
C TRP A 254 -3.86 -7.36 -13.71
N SER A 255 -2.96 -8.25 -14.09
CA SER A 255 -3.03 -9.67 -13.74
C SER A 255 -2.45 -9.96 -12.35
N ARG A 256 -2.68 -11.19 -11.85
CA ARG A 256 -1.97 -11.76 -10.68
C ARG A 256 -0.45 -11.56 -10.75
N ARG A 257 0.16 -11.74 -11.94
CA ARG A 257 1.61 -11.57 -12.12
C ARG A 257 2.04 -10.11 -11.97
N ASP A 258 1.23 -9.17 -12.46
CA ASP A 258 1.56 -7.75 -12.39
C ASP A 258 1.54 -7.24 -10.95
N VAL A 259 0.52 -7.62 -10.18
CA VAL A 259 0.43 -7.24 -8.76
C VAL A 259 1.53 -7.89 -7.93
N ARG A 260 1.92 -9.14 -8.22
CA ARG A 260 3.11 -9.77 -7.61
C ARG A 260 4.38 -8.99 -7.92
N ARG A 261 4.60 -8.69 -9.20
CA ARG A 261 5.79 -7.93 -9.63
C ARG A 261 5.86 -6.59 -8.90
N ALA A 262 4.75 -5.84 -8.86
CA ALA A 262 4.69 -4.56 -8.17
C ALA A 262 5.10 -4.71 -6.69
N ALA A 263 4.62 -5.74 -5.99
CA ALA A 263 4.99 -5.99 -4.60
C ALA A 263 6.49 -6.25 -4.41
N TYR A 264 7.04 -7.22 -5.14
CA TYR A 264 8.44 -7.60 -4.99
C TYR A 264 9.39 -6.47 -5.38
N VAL A 265 9.12 -5.77 -6.49
CA VAL A 265 10.02 -4.70 -6.92
C VAL A 265 9.95 -3.47 -6.01
N SER A 266 8.79 -3.18 -5.41
CA SER A 266 8.69 -2.10 -4.40
C SER A 266 9.47 -2.43 -3.14
N VAL A 267 9.25 -3.61 -2.56
CA VAL A 267 9.90 -4.01 -1.30
C VAL A 267 11.42 -4.07 -1.46
N LEU A 268 11.92 -4.68 -2.53
CA LEU A 268 13.36 -4.81 -2.78
C LEU A 268 14.02 -3.49 -3.21
N SER A 269 13.25 -2.47 -3.63
CA SER A 269 13.75 -1.12 -3.89
C SER A 269 13.57 -0.15 -2.71
N GLY A 270 13.29 -0.67 -1.51
CA GLY A 270 13.39 0.10 -0.26
C GLY A 270 12.08 0.48 0.39
N ALA A 271 10.93 0.09 -0.19
CA ALA A 271 9.64 0.08 0.50
C ALA A 271 9.57 -1.10 1.50
N CYS A 272 10.59 -1.20 2.35
CA CYS A 272 10.84 -2.36 3.21
C CYS A 272 9.96 -2.39 4.47
N ALA A 273 9.31 -1.28 4.81
CA ALA A 273 8.33 -1.24 5.90
C ALA A 273 7.01 -1.94 5.54
N GLY A 274 6.69 -2.06 4.26
CA GLY A 274 5.43 -2.68 3.85
C GLY A 274 5.00 -2.44 2.42
N ILE A 275 3.89 -3.07 2.10
CA ILE A 275 3.21 -3.05 0.81
C ILE A 275 1.70 -3.18 1.03
N THR A 276 0.91 -2.55 0.18
CA THR A 276 -0.55 -2.71 0.17
C THR A 276 -1.00 -3.45 -1.07
N TYR A 277 -1.88 -4.43 -0.92
CA TYR A 277 -2.61 -5.05 -2.01
C TYR A 277 -3.91 -4.28 -2.30
N GLY A 278 -4.39 -4.35 -3.53
CA GLY A 278 -5.80 -4.06 -3.80
C GLY A 278 -6.34 -4.89 -4.95
N ALA A 279 -7.66 -4.95 -5.01
CA ALA A 279 -8.39 -5.74 -5.99
C ALA A 279 -9.59 -4.96 -6.53
N ALA A 280 -9.81 -5.04 -7.84
CA ALA A 280 -10.96 -4.45 -8.52
C ALA A 280 -12.26 -5.15 -8.06
N GLY A 281 -12.94 -4.52 -7.11
CA GLY A 281 -14.17 -5.02 -6.49
C GLY A 281 -14.15 -4.90 -4.97
N ILE A 282 -12.97 -4.85 -4.34
CA ILE A 282 -12.83 -4.67 -2.89
C ILE A 282 -12.76 -3.19 -2.51
N TYR A 283 -11.92 -2.41 -3.18
CA TYR A 283 -11.68 -1.01 -2.80
C TYR A 283 -12.97 -0.17 -2.79
N SER A 284 -13.82 -0.37 -3.80
CA SER A 284 -15.12 0.30 -3.98
C SER A 284 -16.31 -0.52 -3.49
N TRP A 285 -16.04 -1.74 -2.99
CA TRP A 285 -17.00 -2.75 -2.58
C TRP A 285 -18.15 -2.98 -3.59
N HIS A 286 -17.82 -3.59 -4.72
CA HIS A 286 -18.76 -3.77 -5.81
C HIS A 286 -19.71 -4.95 -5.60
N LYS A 287 -21.01 -4.75 -5.84
CA LYS A 287 -22.02 -5.81 -5.84
C LYS A 287 -22.59 -6.00 -7.25
N VAL A 288 -22.94 -7.24 -7.56
CA VAL A 288 -23.55 -7.61 -8.85
C VAL A 288 -24.77 -6.73 -9.13
N LYS A 289 -24.86 -6.20 -10.37
CA LYS A 289 -25.89 -5.27 -10.85
C LYS A 289 -25.91 -3.88 -10.19
N LYS A 290 -24.92 -3.52 -9.36
CA LYS A 290 -24.76 -2.13 -8.91
C LYS A 290 -24.02 -1.30 -9.94
N GLY A 291 -24.34 -0.01 -9.94
CA GLY A 291 -23.61 0.97 -10.74
C GLY A 291 -22.19 1.14 -10.21
N PHE A 292 -21.26 1.39 -11.12
CA PHE A 292 -19.91 1.82 -10.80
C PHE A 292 -19.53 2.91 -11.80
N ALA A 293 -18.91 3.98 -11.31
CA ALA A 293 -18.71 5.18 -12.08
C ALA A 293 -17.45 5.07 -12.95
N SER A 294 -17.48 4.18 -13.95
CA SER A 294 -16.34 3.77 -14.79
C SER A 294 -15.67 4.90 -15.58
N LEU A 295 -16.33 6.06 -15.71
CA LEU A 295 -15.83 7.24 -16.44
C LEU A 295 -15.29 8.35 -15.52
N LEU A 296 -15.34 8.18 -14.20
CA LEU A 296 -14.78 9.15 -13.26
C LEU A 296 -13.27 8.95 -13.09
N GLY A 297 -12.54 10.05 -12.88
CA GLY A 297 -11.11 10.02 -12.54
C GLY A 297 -10.24 9.39 -13.62
N GLU A 298 -9.49 8.36 -13.25
CA GLU A 298 -8.59 7.65 -14.17
C GLU A 298 -9.32 6.72 -15.15
N GLY A 299 -10.64 6.56 -15.08
CA GLY A 299 -11.43 5.83 -16.07
C GLY A 299 -11.14 4.32 -16.08
N PHE A 300 -11.71 3.60 -15.12
CA PHE A 300 -11.53 2.16 -14.94
C PHE A 300 -12.74 1.36 -15.42
N ASP A 301 -12.49 0.20 -16.02
CA ASP A 301 -13.56 -0.74 -16.38
C ASP A 301 -14.32 -1.26 -15.16
N MET A 302 -15.55 -1.75 -15.40
CA MET A 302 -16.38 -2.39 -14.37
C MET A 302 -15.58 -3.44 -13.58
N PRO A 303 -15.55 -3.34 -12.23
CA PRO A 303 -14.92 -4.34 -11.37
C PRO A 303 -15.75 -5.63 -11.31
N LYS A 304 -15.15 -6.71 -10.82
CA LYS A 304 -15.91 -7.91 -10.43
C LYS A 304 -16.61 -7.66 -9.11
N SER A 305 -17.52 -8.55 -8.71
CA SER A 305 -18.14 -8.44 -7.40
C SER A 305 -17.09 -8.60 -6.29
N TRP A 306 -17.36 -8.05 -5.11
CA TRP A 306 -16.45 -8.15 -3.97
C TRP A 306 -16.19 -9.60 -3.59
N GLU A 307 -17.17 -10.50 -3.75
CA GLU A 307 -17.02 -11.94 -3.49
C GLU A 307 -15.99 -12.58 -4.43
N GLU A 308 -16.07 -12.27 -5.73
CA GLU A 308 -15.11 -12.75 -6.72
C GLU A 308 -13.73 -12.13 -6.47
N ALA A 309 -13.68 -10.82 -6.19
CA ALA A 309 -12.44 -10.08 -5.95
C ALA A 309 -11.72 -10.53 -4.67
N LEU A 310 -12.46 -10.91 -3.62
CA LEU A 310 -11.91 -11.45 -2.38
C LEU A 310 -11.23 -12.81 -2.60
N ALA A 311 -11.68 -13.56 -3.61
CA ALA A 311 -11.13 -14.85 -4.00
C ALA A 311 -9.92 -14.75 -4.95
N PHE A 312 -9.51 -13.54 -5.37
CA PHE A 312 -8.38 -13.40 -6.28
C PHE A 312 -7.07 -13.93 -5.69
N PRO A 313 -6.26 -14.64 -6.51
CA PRO A 313 -5.08 -15.34 -6.04
C PRO A 313 -3.93 -14.41 -5.63
N GLY A 314 -3.83 -13.18 -6.15
CA GLY A 314 -2.74 -12.26 -5.81
C GLY A 314 -2.72 -11.88 -4.32
N ALA A 315 -3.87 -11.90 -3.64
CA ALA A 315 -3.94 -11.72 -2.19
C ALA A 315 -3.11 -12.77 -1.42
N TRP A 316 -3.12 -14.03 -1.88
CA TRP A 316 -2.28 -15.08 -1.30
C TRP A 316 -0.80 -14.89 -1.61
N ASP A 317 -0.49 -14.28 -2.76
CA ASP A 317 0.90 -13.99 -3.13
C ASP A 317 1.51 -12.91 -2.25
N TYR A 318 0.72 -11.92 -1.84
CA TYR A 318 1.10 -10.87 -0.90
C TYR A 318 1.31 -11.42 0.52
N GLY A 319 0.43 -12.33 0.96
CA GLY A 319 0.64 -13.10 2.19
C GLY A 319 1.92 -13.92 2.16
N TYR A 320 2.19 -14.60 1.05
CA TYR A 320 3.40 -15.40 0.87
C TYR A 320 4.67 -14.54 0.86
N LEU A 321 4.64 -13.34 0.26
CA LEU A 321 5.74 -12.37 0.33
C LEU A 321 6.07 -12.05 1.79
N LYS A 322 5.09 -11.64 2.59
CA LYS A 322 5.31 -11.35 4.03
C LYS A 322 5.85 -12.56 4.78
N MET A 323 5.27 -13.74 4.58
CA MET A 323 5.73 -14.98 5.20
C MET A 323 7.19 -15.27 4.86
N LEU A 324 7.58 -15.19 3.58
CA LEU A 324 8.96 -15.39 3.17
C LEU A 324 9.90 -14.36 3.80
N LEU A 325 9.52 -13.08 3.84
CA LEU A 325 10.36 -12.06 4.47
C LEU A 325 10.62 -12.37 5.95
N THR A 326 9.59 -12.77 6.70
CA THR A 326 9.74 -13.15 8.11
C THR A 326 10.60 -14.40 8.28
N GLU A 327 10.31 -15.47 7.55
CA GLU A 327 11.09 -16.72 7.64
C GLU A 327 12.55 -16.54 7.19
N LEU A 328 12.80 -15.56 6.30
CA LEU A 328 14.12 -15.30 5.80
C LEU A 328 14.96 -14.36 6.69
N GLY A 329 14.37 -13.75 7.73
CA GLY A 329 15.01 -12.67 8.49
C GLY A 329 15.17 -11.39 7.66
N GLY A 330 14.30 -11.19 6.66
CA GLY A 330 14.32 -10.09 5.70
C GLY A 330 13.72 -8.79 6.23
N GLU A 331 13.50 -8.64 7.54
CA GLU A 331 12.82 -7.46 8.09
C GLU A 331 13.69 -6.20 8.04
N LYS A 332 15.00 -6.31 7.76
CA LYS A 332 15.93 -5.19 7.61
C LYS A 332 16.52 -5.08 6.19
N LEU A 333 15.74 -5.48 5.17
CA LEU A 333 16.17 -5.42 3.78
C LEU A 333 16.61 -4.01 3.35
N VAL A 334 17.77 -3.96 2.70
CA VAL A 334 18.33 -2.76 2.08
C VAL A 334 18.56 -3.04 0.59
N PRO A 335 18.15 -2.14 -0.32
CA PRO A 335 18.46 -2.27 -1.74
C PRO A 335 19.97 -2.40 -1.96
N ARG A 336 20.37 -3.34 -2.81
CA ARG A 336 21.75 -3.62 -3.21
C ARG A 336 21.86 -3.63 -4.74
N GLN A 337 21.16 -2.68 -5.37
CA GLN A 337 21.01 -2.65 -6.83
C GLN A 337 22.34 -2.41 -7.56
N GLU A 338 23.32 -1.81 -6.89
CA GLU A 338 24.70 -1.66 -7.37
C GLU A 338 25.40 -2.99 -7.65
N LEU A 339 24.90 -4.09 -7.07
CA LEU A 339 25.42 -5.43 -7.35
C LEU A 339 24.94 -5.95 -8.72
N LEU A 340 23.84 -5.46 -9.29
CA LEU A 340 23.31 -6.03 -10.54
C LEU A 340 24.09 -5.53 -11.76
N LEU A 341 24.62 -6.47 -12.56
CA LEU A 341 25.35 -6.17 -13.80
C LEU A 341 24.51 -6.36 -15.07
N ASN A 342 23.32 -6.97 -14.98
CA ASN A 342 22.40 -7.05 -16.12
C ASN A 342 21.97 -5.64 -16.57
N PRO A 343 21.86 -5.38 -17.88
CA PRO A 343 21.40 -4.08 -18.40
C PRO A 343 19.87 -3.96 -18.30
N THR A 344 19.34 -4.07 -17.09
CA THR A 344 17.92 -3.93 -16.77
C THR A 344 17.74 -3.34 -15.37
N THR A 345 16.69 -2.55 -15.21
CA THR A 345 16.25 -2.03 -13.92
C THR A 345 15.06 -2.82 -13.36
N ASP A 346 14.67 -3.95 -13.97
CA ASP A 346 13.52 -4.71 -13.50
C ASP A 346 13.87 -5.88 -12.57
N ILE A 347 15.08 -6.41 -12.70
CA ILE A 347 15.64 -7.30 -11.69
C ILE A 347 15.99 -6.43 -10.48
N ARG A 348 15.56 -6.86 -9.30
CA ARG A 348 15.78 -6.14 -8.05
C ARG A 348 16.60 -6.97 -7.10
N VAL A 349 17.64 -6.36 -6.55
CA VAL A 349 18.55 -6.99 -5.60
C VAL A 349 18.46 -6.23 -4.28
N ALA A 350 18.21 -6.95 -3.20
CA ALA A 350 18.29 -6.40 -1.85
C ALA A 350 18.98 -7.41 -0.92
N GLY A 351 19.64 -6.90 0.12
CA GLY A 351 20.32 -7.72 1.11
C GLY A 351 19.83 -7.44 2.52
N CYS A 352 20.00 -8.43 3.40
CA CYS A 352 19.83 -8.25 4.84
C CYS A 352 21.13 -8.69 5.52
N GLY A 353 21.82 -7.75 6.17
CA GLY A 353 23.18 -7.99 6.68
C GLY A 353 24.16 -8.37 5.58
N GLU A 354 25.15 -9.20 5.92
CA GLU A 354 26.18 -9.68 4.99
C GLU A 354 25.88 -11.08 4.43
N ASP A 355 24.88 -11.79 4.95
CA ASP A 355 24.69 -13.23 4.72
C ASP A 355 23.43 -13.58 3.93
N LEU A 356 22.59 -12.60 3.57
CA LEU A 356 21.38 -12.80 2.78
C LEU A 356 21.32 -11.82 1.62
N LEU A 357 21.12 -12.35 0.41
CA LEU A 357 20.69 -11.60 -0.77
C LEU A 357 19.39 -12.19 -1.32
N LEU A 358 18.44 -11.31 -1.62
CA LEU A 358 17.20 -11.61 -2.31
C LEU A 358 17.25 -10.96 -3.70
N ILE A 359 17.05 -11.76 -4.74
CA ILE A 359 17.07 -11.30 -6.12
C ILE A 359 15.75 -11.69 -6.78
N TYR A 360 14.91 -10.70 -7.05
CA TYR A 360 13.67 -10.91 -7.79
C TYR A 360 13.95 -10.85 -9.29
N VAL A 361 13.56 -11.92 -9.99
CA VAL A 361 13.78 -12.11 -11.42
C VAL A 361 12.40 -12.18 -12.11
N PRO A 362 11.90 -11.06 -12.68
CA PRO A 362 10.57 -11.02 -13.29
C PRO A 362 10.47 -11.85 -14.58
N CYS A 363 11.59 -11.99 -15.30
CA CYS A 363 11.70 -12.72 -16.55
C CYS A 363 12.96 -13.58 -16.52
N ASN A 364 12.83 -14.86 -16.82
CA ASN A 364 13.92 -15.83 -16.74
C ASN A 364 15.10 -15.45 -17.65
N THR A 365 16.26 -15.25 -17.04
CA THR A 365 17.52 -14.93 -17.70
C THR A 365 18.67 -15.28 -16.77
N LYS A 366 19.91 -15.25 -17.27
CA LYS A 366 21.08 -15.35 -16.40
C LYS A 366 21.21 -14.07 -15.57
N VAL A 367 21.39 -14.21 -14.27
CA VAL A 367 21.63 -13.06 -13.38
C VAL A 367 23.13 -12.89 -13.19
N ARG A 368 23.62 -11.67 -13.41
CA ARG A 368 25.03 -11.31 -13.28
C ARG A 368 25.16 -10.31 -12.12
N LEU A 369 26.02 -10.63 -11.17
CA LEU A 369 26.24 -9.84 -9.97
C LEU A 369 27.71 -9.46 -9.80
N GLN A 370 27.97 -8.22 -9.40
CA GLN A 370 29.25 -7.76 -8.88
C GLN A 370 29.39 -8.18 -7.41
N ALA A 371 29.41 -9.50 -7.18
CA ALA A 371 29.56 -10.09 -5.86
C ALA A 371 30.26 -11.45 -5.98
N ASP A 372 31.16 -11.75 -5.06
CA ASP A 372 31.74 -13.09 -4.90
C ASP A 372 30.85 -13.90 -3.97
N LEU A 373 30.08 -14.83 -4.54
CA LEU A 373 29.20 -15.73 -3.80
C LEU A 373 29.84 -17.11 -3.54
N THR A 374 31.17 -17.21 -3.57
CA THR A 374 31.88 -18.46 -3.24
C THR A 374 31.51 -18.93 -1.83
N GLY A 375 31.03 -20.16 -1.71
CA GLY A 375 30.56 -20.72 -0.43
C GLY A 375 29.14 -20.31 -0.04
N TRP A 376 28.39 -19.66 -0.93
CA TRP A 376 26.96 -19.39 -0.75
C TRP A 376 26.10 -20.50 -1.35
N GLU A 377 24.92 -20.69 -0.76
CA GLU A 377 23.85 -21.54 -1.26
C GLU A 377 22.79 -20.67 -1.95
N LEU A 378 22.39 -21.07 -3.15
CA LEU A 378 21.35 -20.39 -3.92
C LEU A 378 20.13 -21.31 -4.09
N ARG A 379 18.98 -20.83 -3.64
CA ARG A 379 17.68 -21.48 -3.86
C ARG A 379 16.75 -20.55 -4.61
N THR A 380 16.19 -21.04 -5.70
CA THR A 380 15.21 -20.29 -6.49
C THR A 380 13.81 -20.77 -6.18
N ILE A 381 12.89 -19.83 -5.97
CA ILE A 381 11.49 -20.07 -5.64
C ILE A 381 10.63 -19.55 -6.79
N ASP A 382 9.79 -20.42 -7.38
CA ASP A 382 8.73 -20.05 -8.31
C ASP A 382 7.65 -19.26 -7.57
N LEU A 383 7.42 -18.00 -7.97
CA LEU A 383 6.47 -17.15 -7.26
C LEU A 383 5.01 -17.36 -7.70
N ALA A 384 4.75 -18.06 -8.80
CA ALA A 384 3.40 -18.40 -9.22
C ALA A 384 2.94 -19.72 -8.58
N GLU A 385 3.79 -20.75 -8.64
CA GLU A 385 3.44 -22.13 -8.28
C GLU A 385 4.07 -22.62 -6.96
N ARG A 386 4.97 -21.84 -6.36
CA ARG A 386 5.65 -22.17 -5.08
C ARG A 386 6.56 -23.38 -5.12
N PHE A 387 7.01 -23.77 -6.32
CA PHE A 387 8.09 -24.74 -6.48
C PHE A 387 9.45 -24.14 -6.10
N ALA A 388 10.39 -25.02 -5.75
CA ALA A 388 11.76 -24.61 -5.45
C ALA A 388 12.76 -25.43 -6.26
N ALA A 389 13.83 -24.78 -6.68
CA ALA A 389 14.91 -25.39 -7.46
C ALA A 389 16.27 -24.90 -6.96
N ASN A 390 17.28 -25.75 -7.08
CA ASN A 390 18.67 -25.35 -6.95
C ASN A 390 19.15 -24.89 -8.33
N VAL A 391 19.78 -23.72 -8.38
CA VAL A 391 20.31 -23.16 -9.61
C VAL A 391 21.82 -23.02 -9.47
N GLY A 392 22.55 -23.51 -10.47
CA GLY A 392 24.00 -23.39 -10.50
C GLY A 392 24.43 -21.95 -10.71
N PHE A 393 25.61 -21.61 -10.18
CA PHE A 393 26.26 -20.35 -10.46
C PHE A 393 27.77 -20.56 -10.64
N THR A 394 28.40 -19.62 -11.32
CA THR A 394 29.85 -19.58 -11.49
C THR A 394 30.39 -18.28 -10.94
N VAL A 395 31.56 -18.33 -10.33
CA VAL A 395 32.27 -17.15 -9.81
C VAL A 395 33.57 -16.99 -10.59
N LYS A 396 33.81 -15.81 -11.13
CA LYS A 396 35.06 -15.47 -11.82
C LYS A 396 35.37 -13.99 -11.59
N GLU A 397 36.60 -13.67 -11.18
CA GLU A 397 37.10 -12.29 -11.04
C GLU A 397 36.19 -11.39 -10.17
N GLY A 398 35.56 -11.96 -9.14
CA GLY A 398 34.66 -11.22 -8.24
C GLY A 398 33.26 -10.97 -8.80
N GLU A 399 32.93 -11.51 -9.98
CA GLU A 399 31.58 -11.55 -10.52
C GLU A 399 30.95 -12.94 -10.35
N THR A 400 29.67 -12.97 -10.00
CA THR A 400 28.85 -14.19 -9.98
C THR A 400 27.87 -14.18 -11.14
N VAL A 401 27.80 -15.28 -11.88
CA VAL A 401 26.76 -15.53 -12.90
C VAL A 401 25.89 -16.69 -12.44
N VAL A 402 24.64 -16.41 -12.10
CA VAL A 402 23.61 -17.40 -11.79
C VAL A 402 22.94 -17.83 -13.09
N GLU A 403 22.82 -19.15 -13.29
CA GLU A 403 22.18 -19.71 -14.47
C GLU A 403 20.67 -19.42 -14.51
N MET A 404 20.05 -19.65 -15.67
CA MET A 404 18.61 -19.53 -15.82
C MET A 404 17.89 -20.56 -14.92
N HIS A 405 16.79 -20.14 -14.30
CA HIS A 405 15.97 -21.03 -13.48
C HIS A 405 15.02 -21.89 -14.35
N PRO A 406 14.48 -23.01 -13.84
CA PRO A 406 13.62 -23.89 -14.66
C PRO A 406 12.15 -23.42 -14.76
N PHE A 407 11.75 -22.38 -14.03
CA PHE A 407 10.36 -21.93 -13.96
C PHE A 407 9.93 -21.04 -15.14
N GLY A 408 8.62 -21.04 -15.40
CA GLY A 408 8.01 -20.31 -16.53
C GLY A 408 7.58 -18.86 -16.25
N GLN A 409 7.54 -18.44 -14.98
CA GLN A 409 7.19 -17.08 -14.57
C GLN A 409 8.29 -16.43 -13.71
N ASP A 410 7.93 -15.38 -12.98
CA ASP A 410 8.78 -14.67 -12.03
C ASP A 410 9.24 -15.58 -10.89
N ALA A 411 10.48 -15.36 -10.46
CA ALA A 411 11.10 -16.14 -9.41
C ALA A 411 11.88 -15.25 -8.43
N LEU A 412 12.02 -15.75 -7.20
CA LEU A 412 12.93 -15.18 -6.21
C LEU A 412 14.13 -16.09 -6.04
N ILE A 413 15.33 -15.60 -6.30
CA ILE A 413 16.57 -16.27 -5.91
C ILE A 413 16.92 -15.80 -4.50
N VAL A 414 17.01 -16.75 -3.59
CA VAL A 414 17.48 -16.58 -2.22
C VAL A 414 18.91 -17.08 -2.18
N ALA A 415 19.87 -16.16 -2.06
CA ALA A 415 21.28 -16.50 -1.88
C ALA A 415 21.65 -16.28 -0.41
N ARG A 416 22.22 -17.30 0.22
CA ARG A 416 22.64 -17.28 1.63
C ARG A 416 24.06 -17.79 1.79
N ARG A 417 24.83 -17.22 2.70
CA ARG A 417 26.13 -17.78 3.06
C ARG A 417 25.93 -19.13 3.76
N ALA A 418 26.67 -20.16 3.37
CA ALA A 418 26.57 -21.47 4.02
C ALA A 418 27.15 -21.40 5.44
N GLY A 419 26.27 -21.48 6.45
CA GLY A 419 26.61 -21.63 7.87
C GLY A 419 26.68 -20.32 8.67
N GLU A 420 25.55 -19.93 9.27
CA GLU A 420 25.28 -20.08 10.72
C GLU A 420 23.85 -20.59 10.92
#